data_AF-A0A561TWK3-F1
#
_entry.id   AF-A0A561TWK3-F1
#
_cell.length_a   1.000
_cell.length_b   1.000
_cell.length_c   1.000
_cell.angle_alpha   90.00
_cell.angle_beta   90.00
_cell.angle_gamma   90.00
#
_symmetry.space_group_name_H-M   'P 1'
#
loop_
_entity.id
_entity.type
_entity.pdbx_description
1 polymer ?
#
loop_
_entity_poly.entity_id
_entity_poly.type
_entity_poly.pdbx_seq_one_letter_code
_entity_poly.pdbx_strand_id
1 'polypeptide(L)' 'MQHGTTLDQGGYSWAKSSYSSEAGNSCVEVGRTPAGAIPVRDTKQHGRGPVLKFEPAAFQGFLDAVKAGEFPVQL' A
#
# COMPACT_ATOMS: atom_id res chain seq x y z
N MET A 1 -4.52 -1.61 -16.50
CA MET A 1 -4.41 -2.35 -15.23
C MET A 1 -3.34 -3.41 -15.42
N GLN A 2 -2.16 -3.25 -14.83
CA GLN A 2 -1.11 -4.26 -14.91
C GLN A 2 -1.48 -5.41 -13.96
N HIS A 3 -2.33 -6.30 -14.49
CA HIS A 3 -2.56 -7.64 -13.96
C HIS A 3 -1.23 -8.38 -13.90
N GLY A 4 -0.97 -9.10 -12.82
CA GLY A 4 0.03 -10.16 -12.87
C GLY A 4 0.76 -10.35 -11.57
N THR A 5 0.60 -11.54 -11.03
CA THR A 5 1.21 -12.16 -9.86
C THR A 5 2.74 -12.35 -10.00
N THR A 6 3.44 -11.40 -10.62
CA THR A 6 4.88 -11.42 -10.86
C THR A 6 5.52 -10.33 -10.02
N LEU A 7 6.58 -10.68 -9.28
CA LEU A 7 7.36 -9.72 -8.51
C LEU A 7 7.85 -8.61 -9.45
N ASP A 8 7.73 -7.35 -9.03
CA ASP A 8 8.34 -6.26 -9.79
C ASP A 8 9.88 -6.33 -9.70
N GLN A 9 10.57 -5.41 -10.39
CA GLN A 9 12.04 -5.34 -10.38
C GLN A 9 12.65 -5.20 -8.96
N GLY A 10 11.84 -4.85 -7.95
CA GLY A 10 12.23 -4.76 -6.55
C GLY A 10 11.89 -5.99 -5.71
N GLY A 11 11.35 -7.07 -6.29
CA GLY A 11 10.99 -8.29 -5.56
C GLY A 11 9.67 -8.18 -4.80
N TYR A 12 8.77 -7.25 -5.17
CA TYR A 12 7.51 -7.02 -4.48
C TYR A 12 6.33 -7.64 -5.22
N SER A 13 5.46 -8.35 -4.49
CA SER A 13 4.15 -8.76 -4.98
C SER A 13 3.11 -7.73 -4.55
N TRP A 14 2.60 -6.93 -5.50
CA TRP A 14 1.69 -5.80 -5.23
C TRP A 14 0.22 -6.14 -5.38
N ALA A 15 -0.61 -5.56 -4.50
CA ALA A 15 -2.06 -5.54 -4.60
C ALA A 15 -2.57 -4.09 -4.53
N LYS A 16 -3.33 -3.68 -5.55
CA LYS A 16 -4.00 -2.38 -5.59
C LYS A 16 -5.29 -2.45 -4.76
N SER A 17 -5.57 -1.41 -3.96
CA SER A 17 -6.83 -1.31 -3.22
C SER A 17 -8.02 -1.19 -4.17
N SER A 18 -9.11 -1.91 -3.88
CA SER A 18 -10.39 -1.83 -4.62
C SER A 18 -11.05 -0.45 -4.51
N TYR A 19 -10.69 0.36 -3.52
CA TYR A 19 -11.16 1.74 -3.35
C TYR A 19 -10.39 2.75 -4.23
N SER A 20 -9.40 2.28 -5.00
CA SER A 20 -8.63 3.12 -5.91
C SER A 20 -9.35 3.27 -7.25
N SER A 21 -10.20 4.29 -7.39
CA SER A 21 -10.88 4.64 -8.65
C SER A 21 -10.22 5.83 -9.34
N GLU A 22 -10.38 5.94 -10.66
CA GLU A 22 -9.89 7.09 -11.47
C GLU A 22 -10.53 8.42 -11.05
N ALA A 23 -11.75 8.37 -10.51
CA ALA A 23 -12.48 9.53 -9.99
C ALA A 23 -12.14 9.88 -8.54
N GLY A 24 -11.36 9.05 -7.84
CA GLY A 24 -11.01 9.19 -6.44
C GLY A 24 -9.56 9.64 -6.24
N ASN A 25 -9.32 10.45 -5.21
CA ASN A 25 -7.96 10.86 -4.85
C ASN A 25 -7.19 9.84 -3.98
N SER A 26 -7.77 8.66 -3.72
CA SER A 26 -7.31 7.72 -2.69
C SER A 26 -6.74 6.42 -3.27
N CYS A 27 -5.73 6.51 -4.13
CA CYS A 27 -5.15 5.35 -4.80
C CYS A 27 -3.93 4.80 -4.04
N VAL A 28 -3.98 3.54 -3.61
CA VAL A 28 -2.88 2.90 -2.87
C VAL A 28 -2.63 1.47 -3.34
N GLU A 29 -1.35 1.08 -3.33
CA GLU A 29 -0.89 -0.30 -3.50
C GLU A 29 -0.14 -0.75 -2.25
N VAL A 30 -0.41 -1.98 -1.80
CA VAL A 30 0.31 -2.64 -0.71
C VAL A 30 0.94 -3.90 -1.26
N GLY A 31 2.21 -4.15 -0.93
CA GLY A 31 2.93 -5.32 -1.38
C GLY A 31 3.39 -6.23 -0.26
N ARG A 32 4.09 -7.31 -0.66
CA ARG A 32 4.82 -8.21 0.24
C ARG A 32 6.20 -8.51 -0.35
N THR A 33 7.21 -8.59 0.51
CA THR A 33 8.56 -9.06 0.15
C THR A 33 8.80 -10.49 0.67
N PRO A 34 9.76 -11.23 0.07
CA PRO A 34 10.23 -12.49 0.65
C PRO A 34 10.78 -12.35 2.08
N ALA A 35 11.33 -11.19 2.42
CA ALA A 35 11.85 -10.88 3.75
C ALA A 35 10.76 -10.48 4.77
N GLY A 36 9.48 -10.46 4.38
CA GLY A 36 8.35 -10.18 5.28
C GLY A 36 7.96 -8.71 5.41
N ALA A 37 8.75 -7.76 4.88
CA ALA A 37 8.38 -6.35 4.88
C ALA A 37 7.11 -6.08 4.05
N ILE A 38 6.33 -5.10 4.51
CA ILE A 38 5.09 -4.62 3.90
C ILE A 38 5.34 -3.26 3.24
N PRO A 39 5.65 -3.22 1.93
CA PRO A 39 5.78 -1.97 1.21
C PRO A 39 4.40 -1.35 0.87
N VAL A 40 4.32 -0.02 0.90
CA VAL A 40 3.13 0.76 0.54
C VAL A 40 3.56 1.90 -0.39
N ARG A 41 2.79 2.14 -1.46
CA ARG A 41 3.03 3.25 -2.38
C ARG A 41 1.73 3.85 -2.94
N ASP A 42 1.85 5.08 -3.44
CA ASP A 42 0.81 5.75 -4.20
C ASP A 42 0.75 5.17 -5.62
N THR A 43 -0.38 4.56 -5.97
CA THR A 43 -0.58 3.98 -7.31
C THR A 43 -0.45 5.03 -8.42
N LYS A 44 -0.82 6.29 -8.17
CA LYS A 44 -0.82 7.38 -9.16
C LYS A 44 0.59 7.71 -9.65
N GLN A 45 1.61 7.37 -8.86
CA GLN A 45 2.99 7.59 -9.27
C GLN A 45 3.50 6.52 -10.25
N HIS A 46 2.66 5.54 -10.61
CA HIS A 46 2.95 4.51 -11.62
C HIS A 46 4.29 3.81 -11.38
N GLY A 47 4.59 3.49 -10.12
CA GLY A 47 5.84 2.82 -9.72
C GLY A 47 7.08 3.72 -9.69
N ARG A 48 6.97 5.02 -9.98
CA ARG A 48 8.08 5.98 -9.94
C ARG A 48 8.21 6.73 -8.61
N GLY A 49 7.20 6.61 -7.75
CA GLY A 49 7.14 7.28 -6.46
C GLY A 49 7.87 6.54 -5.34
N PRO A 50 8.02 7.19 -4.17
CA PRO A 50 8.64 6.56 -3.01
C PRO A 50 7.82 5.35 -2.52
N VAL A 51 8.54 4.36 -1.98
CA VAL A 51 7.96 3.17 -1.34
C VAL A 51 8.25 3.24 0.15
N LEU A 52 7.20 3.36 0.96
CA LEU A 52 7.30 3.21 2.41
C LEU A 52 7.37 1.72 2.74
N LYS A 53 8.26 1.31 3.65
CA LYS A 53 8.38 -0.09 4.05
C LYS A 53 8.14 -0.22 5.55
N PHE A 54 7.25 -1.13 5.92
CA PHE A 54 6.90 -1.38 7.30
C PHE A 54 7.23 -2.81 7.70
N GLU A 55 7.62 -3.00 8.96
CA GLU A 55 7.57 -4.30 9.59
C GLU A 55 6.11 -4.75 9.76
N PRO A 56 5.80 -6.07 9.69
CA PRO A 56 4.44 -6.57 9.82
C PRO A 56 3.71 -6.07 11.07
N ALA A 57 4.39 -6.06 12.22
CA ALA A 57 3.79 -5.63 13.48
C ALA A 57 3.44 -4.12 13.48
N ALA A 58 4.29 -3.29 12.88
CA ALA A 58 4.04 -1.85 12.76
C ALA A 58 2.86 -1.58 11.83
N PHE A 59 2.78 -2.29 10.70
CA PHE A 59 1.66 -2.16 9.77
C PHE A 59 0.34 -2.62 10.39
N GLN A 60 0.35 -3.73 11.14
CA GLN A 60 -0.82 -4.20 11.87
C GLN A 60 -1.29 -3.18 12.92
N GLY A 61 -0.37 -2.63 13.73
CA GLY A 61 -0.69 -1.59 14.69
C GLY A 61 -1.31 -0.34 14.05
N PHE A 62 -0.79 0.08 12.89
CA PHE A 62 -1.38 1.16 12.11
C PHE A 62 -2.83 0.85 11.70
N LEU A 63 -3.10 -0.36 11.18
CA LEU A 63 -4.46 -0.75 10.79
C LEU A 63 -5.43 -0.77 11.96
N ASP A 64 -4.97 -1.21 13.13
CA ASP A 64 -5.82 -1.27 14.32
C ASP A 64 -6.14 0.12 14.85
N ALA A 65 -5.17 1.04 14.87
CA ALA A 65 -5.40 2.46 15.19
C ALA A 65 -6.36 3.14 14.19
N VAL A 66 -6.24 2.86 12.88
CA VAL A 66 -7.19 3.35 11.87
C VAL A 66 -8.61 2.86 12.16
N LYS A 67 -8.80 1.56 12.45
CA LYS A 67 -10.11 0.99 12.76
C LYS A 67 -10.70 1.53 14.05
N ALA A 68 -9.85 1.85 15.03
CA ALA A 68 -10.24 2.49 16.29
C ALA A 68 -10.59 3.98 16.13
N GLY A 69 -10.35 4.57 14.95
CA GLY A 69 -10.63 5.98 14.68
C GLY A 69 -9.60 6.94 15.29
N GLU A 70 -8.39 6.46 15.62
CA GLU A 70 -7.35 7.26 16.26
C GLU A 70 -6.75 8.32 15.33
N PHE A 71 -6.91 8.16 14.02
CA PHE A 71 -6.51 9.14 13.02
C PHE A 71 -7.74 9.90 12.51
N PRO A 72 -8.15 10.99 13.17
CA PRO A 72 -9.23 11.82 12.67
C PRO A 72 -8.83 12.39 11.31
N VAL A 73 -9.70 12.20 10.32
CA VAL A 73 -9.60 12.97 9.08
C VAL A 73 -9.90 14.43 9.43
N GLN A 74 -8.87 15.26 9.41
CA GLN A 74 -9.05 16.71 9.47
C GLN A 74 -9.80 17.12 8.20
N LEU A 75 -11.08 17.46 8.39
CA LEU A 75 -11.93 18.08 7.39
C LEU A 75 -11.55 19.55 7.23
#